data_AF-A8UQA2-F1
#
_entry.id   AF-A8UQA2-F1
#
_cell.length_a   1.000
_cell.length_b   1.000
_cell.length_c   1.000
_cell.angle_alpha   90.00
_cell.angle_beta   90.00
_cell.angle_gamma   90.00
#
_symmetry.space_group_name_H-M   'P 1'
#
loop_
_entity.id
_entity.type
_entity.pdbx_description
1 polymer ?
#
loop_
_entity_poly.entity_id
_entity_poly.type
_entity_poly.pdbx_seq_one_letter_code
_entity_poly.pdbx_strand_id
1 'polypeptide(L)'
;MTKLNKALSLIILVLIAVSCKKDRDTNFTLNGHIKGIKKGVVYLQKNGDSSDIVDLDSVQIQGEPNFSLHTNIDEPILMYLKLFKNDGEEHYIPFFADKGITEINTTLKNFNFDAKIKGAKQQDLLNEYTDMITKFNNQNLDLMQANFIAQKDNDTIALDSIIRRSNNLIKRKYAFIIQFAMNNKNSAIAPYIALYEMPNANPKYIDSVYYALNDTIKNSFYGKKLNDIISNRNSAAE
;
A
#
# COMPACT_ATOMS: atom_id res chain seq x y z
N MET A 1 1.52 -28.81 -58.53
CA MET A 1 0.87 -27.71 -57.76
C MET A 1 0.70 -28.00 -56.26
N THR A 2 1.09 -29.16 -55.72
CA THR A 2 0.86 -29.51 -54.30
C THR A 2 1.99 -29.10 -53.35
N LYS A 3 3.24 -28.98 -53.83
CA LYS A 3 4.38 -28.52 -53.00
C LYS A 3 4.35 -27.01 -52.70
N LEU A 4 3.88 -26.21 -53.66
CA LEU A 4 3.78 -24.74 -53.51
C LEU A 4 2.71 -24.36 -52.47
N ASN A 5 1.57 -25.07 -52.46
CA ASN A 5 0.49 -24.84 -51.49
C ASN A 5 0.88 -25.28 -50.06
N LYS A 6 1.73 -26.31 -49.92
CA LYS A 6 2.28 -26.70 -48.61
C LYS A 6 3.29 -25.68 -48.08
N ALA A 7 4.13 -25.11 -48.96
CA ALA A 7 5.06 -24.04 -48.58
C ALA A 7 4.33 -22.74 -48.19
N LEU A 8 3.27 -22.38 -48.94
CA LEU A 8 2.44 -21.20 -48.63
C LEU A 8 1.67 -21.37 -47.30
N SER A 9 1.17 -22.58 -47.03
CA SER A 9 0.51 -22.92 -45.76
C SER A 9 1.46 -22.92 -44.57
N LEU A 10 2.74 -23.26 -44.76
CA LEU A 10 3.75 -23.21 -43.69
C LEU A 10 4.17 -21.76 -43.35
N ILE A 11 4.25 -20.89 -44.36
CA ILE A 11 4.60 -19.47 -44.18
C ILE A 11 3.48 -18.71 -43.44
N ILE A 12 2.20 -19.01 -43.73
CA ILE A 12 1.06 -18.45 -43.00
C ILE A 12 1.04 -18.92 -41.54
N LEU A 13 1.46 -20.15 -41.24
CA LEU A 13 1.51 -20.66 -39.87
C LEU A 13 2.63 -20.03 -39.03
N VAL A 14 3.75 -19.65 -39.66
CA VAL A 14 4.87 -18.93 -39.01
C VAL A 14 4.53 -17.45 -38.78
N LEU A 15 3.72 -16.83 -39.65
CA LEU A 15 3.26 -15.45 -39.48
C LEU A 15 2.29 -15.27 -38.30
N ILE A 16 1.60 -16.32 -37.86
CA ILE A 16 0.71 -16.29 -36.67
C ILE A 16 1.51 -16.47 -35.36
N ALA A 17 2.74 -16.99 -35.42
CA ALA A 17 3.59 -17.18 -34.23
C ALA A 17 4.27 -15.87 -33.76
N VAL A 18 4.21 -14.79 -34.53
CA VAL A 18 4.57 -13.45 -34.07
C VAL A 18 3.34 -12.78 -33.45
N SER A 19 2.83 -13.38 -32.38
CA SER A 19 2.01 -12.63 -31.44
C SER A 19 2.93 -11.59 -30.81
N CYS A 20 2.91 -10.38 -31.36
CA CYS A 20 3.52 -9.22 -30.75
C CYS A 20 2.98 -9.10 -29.32
N LYS A 21 3.80 -9.45 -28.32
CA LYS A 21 3.76 -8.73 -27.06
C LYS A 21 4.03 -7.28 -27.42
N LYS A 22 2.95 -6.51 -27.55
CA LYS A 22 3.03 -5.07 -27.61
C LYS A 22 3.56 -4.70 -26.23
N ASP A 23 4.85 -4.43 -26.12
CA ASP A 23 5.40 -3.79 -24.93
C ASP A 23 4.55 -2.54 -24.74
N ARG A 24 3.73 -2.55 -23.70
CA ARG A 24 2.91 -1.39 -23.36
C ARG A 24 3.91 -0.32 -22.98
N ASP A 25 3.86 0.83 -23.66
CA ASP A 25 4.70 1.99 -23.35
C ASP A 25 4.20 2.62 -22.04
N THR A 26 4.52 1.94 -20.94
CA THR A 26 4.09 2.28 -19.59
C THR A 26 5.30 2.43 -18.70
N ASN A 27 5.28 3.43 -17.82
CA ASN A 27 6.40 3.73 -16.94
C ASN A 27 6.42 2.91 -15.64
N PHE A 28 5.42 2.07 -15.39
CA PHE A 28 5.34 1.17 -14.24
C PHE A 28 4.95 -0.25 -14.64
N THR A 29 5.59 -1.23 -13.99
CA THR A 29 5.28 -2.66 -14.10
C THR A 29 5.24 -3.32 -12.72
N LEU A 30 4.15 -4.04 -12.44
CA LEU A 30 4.03 -4.94 -11.30
C LEU A 30 4.21 -6.39 -11.76
N ASN A 31 5.31 -7.01 -11.34
CA ASN A 31 5.56 -8.43 -11.52
C ASN A 31 5.05 -9.20 -10.29
N GLY A 32 4.02 -10.02 -10.48
CA GLY A 32 3.38 -10.76 -9.40
C GLY A 32 3.60 -12.27 -9.49
N HIS A 33 3.71 -12.92 -8.33
CA HIS A 33 3.69 -14.37 -8.19
C HIS A 33 2.75 -14.78 -7.05
N ILE A 34 1.78 -15.65 -7.35
CA ILE A 34 0.89 -16.22 -6.34
C ILE A 34 1.09 -17.73 -6.28
N LYS A 35 1.78 -18.21 -5.25
CA LYS A 35 2.01 -19.64 -5.09
C LYS A 35 0.70 -20.38 -4.86
N GLY A 36 0.44 -21.39 -5.69
CA GLY A 36 -0.72 -22.29 -5.56
C GLY A 36 -2.00 -21.79 -6.24
N ILE A 37 -1.97 -20.66 -6.95
CA ILE A 37 -3.10 -20.23 -7.77
C ILE A 37 -3.22 -21.12 -9.02
N LYS A 38 -4.46 -21.46 -9.39
CA LYS A 38 -4.77 -22.18 -10.64
C LYS A 38 -5.64 -21.35 -11.58
N LYS A 39 -6.57 -20.60 -11.00
CA LYS A 39 -7.48 -19.70 -11.70
C LYS A 39 -7.81 -18.51 -10.82
N GLY A 40 -8.03 -17.36 -11.44
CA GLY A 40 -8.42 -16.13 -10.76
C GLY A 40 -8.27 -14.94 -11.69
N VAL A 41 -8.72 -13.77 -11.24
CA VAL A 41 -8.39 -12.51 -11.90
C VAL A 41 -7.70 -11.64 -10.89
N VAL A 42 -6.55 -11.09 -11.27
CA VAL A 42 -5.85 -10.10 -10.48
C VAL A 42 -6.01 -8.73 -11.10
N TYR A 43 -6.12 -7.72 -10.25
CA TYR A 43 -6.32 -6.34 -10.63
C TYR A 43 -5.23 -5.48 -10.00
N LEU A 44 -4.71 -4.55 -10.78
CA LEU A 44 -3.95 -3.42 -10.27
C LEU A 44 -4.93 -2.28 -10.03
N GLN A 45 -5.04 -1.82 -8.79
CA GLN A 45 -6.02 -0.82 -8.39
C GLN A 45 -5.36 0.36 -7.68
N LYS A 46 -6.03 1.51 -7.70
CA LYS A 46 -5.73 2.64 -6.82
C LYS A 46 -7.02 3.25 -6.28
N ASN A 47 -6.92 4.03 -5.22
CA ASN A 47 -8.02 4.90 -4.81
C ASN A 47 -8.19 6.02 -5.86
N GLY A 48 -9.43 6.30 -6.22
CA GLY A 48 -9.80 7.47 -7.00
C GLY A 48 -9.73 8.76 -6.18
N ASP A 49 -10.12 9.88 -6.79
CA ASP A 49 -10.15 11.18 -6.11
C ASP A 49 -11.24 11.25 -5.02
N SER A 50 -12.28 10.42 -5.17
CA SER A 50 -13.39 10.17 -4.24
C SER A 50 -13.26 8.80 -3.55
N SER A 51 -14.30 8.30 -2.90
CA SER A 51 -14.34 6.98 -2.25
C SER A 51 -14.33 5.78 -3.22
N ASP A 52 -14.10 6.01 -4.51
CA ASP A 52 -14.18 4.98 -5.54
C ASP A 52 -12.83 4.29 -5.73
N ILE A 53 -12.86 3.01 -6.12
CA ILE A 53 -11.68 2.24 -6.50
C ILE A 53 -11.58 2.24 -8.03
N VAL A 54 -10.38 2.51 -8.56
CA VAL A 54 -10.10 2.54 -9.99
C VAL A 54 -9.25 1.34 -10.38
N ASP A 55 -9.76 0.51 -11.28
CA ASP A 55 -9.01 -0.58 -11.93
C ASP A 55 -8.09 0.01 -13.02
N LEU A 56 -6.79 -0.17 -12.86
CA LEU A 56 -5.76 0.34 -13.76
C LEU A 56 -5.35 -0.70 -14.82
N ASP A 57 -5.27 -1.96 -14.40
CA ASP A 57 -5.00 -3.10 -15.27
C ASP A 57 -5.54 -4.37 -14.64
N SER A 58 -5.69 -5.42 -15.43
CA SER A 58 -6.07 -6.74 -14.92
C SER A 58 -5.51 -7.85 -15.79
N VAL A 59 -5.37 -9.04 -15.20
CA VAL A 59 -5.02 -10.24 -15.96
C VAL A 59 -5.72 -11.45 -15.38
N GLN A 60 -6.23 -12.27 -16.28
CA GLN A 60 -6.80 -13.56 -15.92
C GLN A 60 -5.70 -14.60 -15.79
N ILE A 61 -5.62 -15.23 -14.63
CA ILE A 61 -4.68 -16.31 -14.35
C ILE A 61 -5.32 -17.64 -14.77
N GLN A 62 -4.60 -18.41 -15.60
CA GLN A 62 -4.98 -19.75 -16.04
C GLN A 62 -3.76 -20.68 -15.99
N GLY A 63 -3.55 -21.35 -14.85
CA GLY A 63 -2.45 -22.30 -14.64
C GLY A 63 -1.07 -21.67 -14.34
N GLU A 64 -0.79 -20.47 -14.84
CA GLU A 64 0.47 -19.76 -14.62
C GLU A 64 0.43 -18.88 -13.36
N PRO A 65 1.30 -19.12 -12.35
CA PRO A 65 1.30 -18.35 -11.10
C PRO A 65 1.96 -16.98 -11.22
N ASN A 66 2.72 -16.74 -12.29
CA ASN A 66 3.39 -15.48 -12.58
C ASN A 66 2.52 -14.62 -13.48
N PHE A 67 2.50 -13.32 -13.22
CA PHE A 67 1.77 -12.36 -14.04
C PHE A 67 2.44 -10.99 -14.02
N SER A 68 2.04 -10.13 -14.96
CA SER A 68 2.50 -8.76 -15.05
C SER A 68 1.31 -7.84 -15.25
N LEU A 69 1.31 -6.70 -14.56
CA LEU A 69 0.32 -5.63 -14.67
C LEU A 69 1.06 -4.32 -14.93
N HIS A 70 0.46 -3.43 -15.72
CA HIS A 70 1.13 -2.25 -16.26
C HIS A 70 0.26 -1.01 -16.12
N THR A 71 0.85 0.12 -15.78
CA THR A 71 0.16 1.42 -15.82
C THR A 71 1.15 2.57 -15.96
N ASN A 72 0.65 3.78 -16.17
CA ASN A 72 1.44 5.00 -16.05
C ASN A 72 1.19 5.65 -14.69
N ILE A 73 2.29 6.02 -14.04
CA ILE A 73 2.32 6.69 -12.75
C ILE A 73 3.04 8.03 -12.93
N ASP A 74 2.41 9.12 -12.50
CA ASP A 74 3.02 10.44 -12.55
C ASP A 74 3.96 10.68 -11.37
N GLU A 75 3.53 10.22 -10.19
CA GLU A 75 4.23 10.38 -8.92
C GLU A 75 3.97 9.20 -7.97
N PRO A 76 4.79 9.01 -6.92
CA PRO A 76 4.65 7.89 -6.00
C PRO A 76 3.26 7.83 -5.34
N ILE A 77 2.60 6.68 -5.39
CA ILE A 77 1.21 6.51 -4.90
C ILE A 77 0.97 5.11 -4.33
N LEU A 78 0.10 5.01 -3.33
CA LEU A 78 -0.39 3.74 -2.82
C LEU A 78 -1.32 3.08 -3.84
N MET A 79 -0.99 1.86 -4.23
CA MET A 79 -1.78 0.99 -5.10
C MET A 79 -2.08 -0.33 -4.39
N TYR A 80 -2.95 -1.11 -5.01
CA TYR A 80 -3.40 -2.39 -4.48
C TYR A 80 -3.29 -3.46 -5.56
N LEU A 81 -2.72 -4.60 -5.20
CA LEU A 81 -2.88 -5.83 -5.95
C LEU A 81 -4.09 -6.55 -5.37
N LYS A 82 -5.20 -6.60 -6.11
CA LYS A 82 -6.42 -7.31 -5.70
C LYS A 82 -6.50 -8.65 -6.40
N LEU A 83 -6.87 -9.69 -5.68
CA LEU A 83 -7.21 -11.01 -6.20
C LEU A 83 -8.72 -11.22 -6.06
N PHE A 84 -9.42 -11.31 -7.18
CA PHE A 84 -10.83 -11.69 -7.15
C PHE A 84 -10.97 -13.20 -7.03
N LYS A 85 -11.46 -13.62 -5.86
CA LYS A 85 -11.95 -14.98 -5.59
C LYS A 85 -13.45 -14.84 -5.35
N ASN A 86 -14.24 -15.69 -6.00
CA ASN A 86 -15.68 -15.72 -5.81
C ASN A 86 -16.04 -16.39 -4.47
N ASP A 87 -15.43 -15.93 -3.37
CA ASP A 87 -15.55 -16.45 -2.01
C ASP A 87 -16.16 -15.43 -1.02
N GLY A 88 -16.49 -14.22 -1.49
CA GLY A 88 -17.10 -13.17 -0.68
C GLY A 88 -16.13 -12.38 0.19
N GLU A 89 -14.84 -12.70 0.16
CA GLU A 89 -13.80 -12.03 0.95
C GLU A 89 -12.96 -11.09 0.08
N GLU A 90 -12.43 -10.04 0.69
CA GLU A 90 -11.52 -9.12 0.02
C GLU A 90 -10.05 -9.57 0.14
N HIS A 91 -9.44 -9.89 -1.00
CA HIS A 91 -8.03 -10.26 -1.07
C HIS A 91 -7.26 -9.13 -1.75
N TYR A 92 -6.58 -8.30 -0.98
CA TYR A 92 -5.74 -7.24 -1.51
C TYR A 92 -4.42 -7.09 -0.75
N ILE A 93 -3.39 -6.66 -1.47
CA ILE A 93 -2.07 -6.34 -0.94
C ILE A 93 -1.80 -4.86 -1.27
N PRO A 94 -1.79 -3.95 -0.28
CA PRO A 94 -1.39 -2.58 -0.50
C PRO A 94 0.12 -2.50 -0.72
N PHE A 95 0.55 -1.63 -1.62
CA PHE A 95 1.96 -1.34 -1.85
C PHE A 95 2.16 0.10 -2.36
N PHE A 96 3.28 0.70 -2.00
CA PHE A 96 3.67 2.02 -2.46
C PHE A 96 4.42 1.89 -3.79
N ALA A 97 3.82 2.40 -4.85
CA ALA A 97 4.37 2.32 -6.20
C ALA A 97 5.08 3.62 -6.58
N ASP A 98 6.07 3.50 -7.46
CA ASP A 98 6.75 4.58 -8.18
C ASP A 98 7.12 4.04 -9.56
N LYS A 99 7.55 4.91 -10.48
CA LYS A 99 8.02 4.51 -11.82
C LYS A 99 9.09 3.41 -11.71
N GLY A 100 9.02 2.44 -12.61
CA GLY A 100 9.90 1.27 -12.64
C GLY A 100 9.16 -0.03 -12.34
N ILE A 101 9.82 -0.93 -11.61
CA ILE A 101 9.36 -2.31 -11.38
C ILE A 101 9.11 -2.53 -9.90
N THR A 102 7.93 -3.06 -9.58
CA THR A 102 7.62 -3.64 -8.27
C THR A 102 7.41 -5.15 -8.42
N GLU A 103 7.95 -5.94 -7.51
CA GLU A 103 7.75 -7.38 -7.42
C GLU A 103 6.92 -7.71 -6.18
N ILE A 104 5.86 -8.51 -6.34
CA ILE A 104 5.05 -9.02 -5.22
C ILE A 104 4.98 -10.54 -5.29
N ASN A 105 5.45 -11.21 -4.24
CA ASN A 105 5.36 -12.66 -4.10
C ASN A 105 4.46 -12.99 -2.90
N THR A 106 3.43 -13.82 -3.08
CA THR A 106 2.51 -14.23 -2.01
C THR A 106 2.04 -15.68 -2.21
N THR A 107 1.21 -16.19 -1.32
CA THR A 107 0.55 -17.50 -1.43
C THR A 107 -0.95 -17.34 -1.58
N LEU A 108 -1.62 -18.26 -2.27
CA LEU A 108 -3.09 -18.24 -2.36
C LEU A 108 -3.75 -18.42 -0.98
N LYS A 109 -3.11 -19.18 -0.08
CA LYS A 109 -3.65 -19.52 1.24
C LYS A 109 -3.76 -18.29 2.15
N ASN A 110 -2.74 -17.44 2.14
CA ASN A 110 -2.63 -16.27 3.00
C ASN A 110 -2.29 -15.03 2.15
N PHE A 111 -3.09 -14.77 1.11
CA PHE A 111 -2.78 -13.76 0.08
C PHE A 111 -2.38 -12.41 0.67
N ASN A 112 -3.15 -11.91 1.64
CA ASN A 112 -2.96 -10.59 2.23
C ASN A 112 -1.72 -10.53 3.16
N PHE A 113 -1.27 -11.67 3.70
CA PHE A 113 -0.31 -11.71 4.83
C PHE A 113 1.05 -12.32 4.48
N ASP A 114 1.11 -13.24 3.51
CA ASP A 114 2.38 -13.85 3.06
C ASP A 114 3.13 -12.98 2.04
N ALA A 115 2.61 -11.78 1.74
CA ALA A 115 3.14 -10.90 0.70
C ALA A 115 4.55 -10.41 1.03
N LYS A 116 5.45 -10.58 0.07
CA LYS A 116 6.79 -10.00 0.05
C LYS A 116 6.90 -9.05 -1.12
N ILE A 117 7.10 -7.77 -0.81
CA ILE A 117 7.13 -6.69 -1.78
C ILE A 117 8.58 -6.21 -1.90
N LYS A 118 9.09 -6.17 -3.14
CA LYS A 118 10.29 -5.42 -3.50
C LYS A 118 9.87 -4.31 -4.43
N GLY A 119 10.04 -3.06 -4.03
CA GLY A 119 9.51 -1.94 -4.79
C GLY A 119 10.45 -0.74 -4.76
N ALA A 120 9.86 0.43 -4.96
CA ALA A 120 10.57 1.69 -4.90
C ALA A 120 10.97 2.06 -3.47
N LYS A 121 11.79 3.11 -3.33
CA LYS A 121 12.27 3.64 -2.05
C LYS A 121 11.13 3.92 -1.04
N GLN A 122 9.97 4.34 -1.53
CA GLN A 122 8.79 4.64 -0.72
C GLN A 122 8.21 3.37 -0.10
N GLN A 123 8.29 2.23 -0.78
CA GLN A 123 7.93 0.94 -0.21
C GLN A 123 8.90 0.53 0.89
N ASP A 124 10.20 0.75 0.72
CA ASP A 124 11.19 0.45 1.77
C ASP A 124 10.93 1.29 3.03
N LEU A 125 10.64 2.58 2.86
CA LEU A 125 10.27 3.46 3.96
C LEU A 125 8.95 3.04 4.62
N LEU A 126 7.96 2.60 3.83
CA LEU A 126 6.71 2.07 4.37
C LEU A 126 6.98 0.79 5.19
N ASN A 127 7.84 -0.12 4.71
CA ASN A 127 8.21 -1.32 5.43
C ASN A 127 8.88 -0.99 6.78
N GLU A 128 9.87 -0.07 6.78
CA GLU A 128 10.52 0.40 8.01
C GLU A 128 9.51 0.97 9.02
N TYR A 129 8.59 1.80 8.52
CA TYR A 129 7.52 2.37 9.33
C TYR A 129 6.62 1.29 9.92
N THR A 130 6.12 0.36 9.10
CA THR A 130 5.22 -0.72 9.50
C THR A 130 5.88 -1.64 10.53
N ASP A 131 7.16 -1.97 10.37
CA ASP A 131 7.92 -2.78 11.32
C ASP A 131 7.97 -2.13 12.71
N MET A 132 8.14 -0.81 12.75
CA MET A 132 8.18 -0.06 14.00
C MET A 132 6.80 0.11 14.62
N ILE A 133 5.77 0.44 13.83
CA ILE A 133 4.40 0.58 14.33
C ILE A 133 3.82 -0.73 14.84
N THR A 134 4.19 -1.86 14.22
CA THR A 134 3.77 -3.18 14.69
C THR A 134 4.23 -3.43 16.13
N LYS A 135 5.42 -2.98 16.52
CA LYS A 135 5.90 -3.09 17.90
C LYS A 135 5.04 -2.31 18.89
N PHE A 136 4.61 -1.10 18.51
CA PHE A 136 3.68 -0.32 19.33
C PHE A 136 2.32 -0.99 19.44
N ASN A 137 1.80 -1.55 18.33
CA ASN A 137 0.52 -2.24 18.32
C ASN A 137 0.56 -3.50 19.20
N ASN A 138 1.63 -4.29 19.16
CA ASN A 138 1.80 -5.46 20.03
C ASN A 138 1.85 -5.06 21.51
N GLN A 139 2.61 -4.01 21.87
CA GLN A 139 2.62 -3.49 23.24
C GLN A 139 1.23 -3.01 23.69
N ASN A 140 0.44 -2.45 22.78
CA ASN A 140 -0.92 -2.03 23.07
C ASN A 140 -1.83 -3.25 23.34
N LEU A 141 -1.70 -4.32 22.55
CA LEU A 141 -2.43 -5.57 22.77
C LEU A 141 -2.10 -6.19 24.13
N ASP A 142 -0.82 -6.21 24.52
CA ASP A 142 -0.38 -6.70 25.83
C ASP A 142 -1.02 -5.88 26.97
N LEU A 143 -1.07 -4.56 26.83
CA LEU A 143 -1.70 -3.67 27.81
C LEU A 143 -3.22 -3.85 27.86
N MET A 144 -3.87 -4.07 26.71
CA MET A 144 -5.31 -4.36 26.65
C MET A 144 -5.64 -5.68 27.37
N GLN A 145 -4.83 -6.72 27.15
CA GLN A 145 -4.98 -7.99 27.84
C GLN A 145 -4.79 -7.83 29.36
N ALA A 146 -3.73 -7.12 29.77
CA ALA A 146 -3.48 -6.85 31.18
C ALA A 146 -4.61 -6.05 31.83
N ASN A 147 -5.17 -5.07 31.12
CA ASN A 147 -6.31 -4.28 31.59
C ASN A 147 -7.54 -5.16 31.83
N PHE A 148 -7.86 -6.05 30.88
CA PHE A 148 -8.99 -6.97 31.01
C PHE A 148 -8.87 -7.88 32.24
N ILE A 149 -7.67 -8.42 32.49
CA ILE A 149 -7.40 -9.27 33.66
C ILE A 149 -7.55 -8.47 34.96
N ALA A 150 -6.93 -7.29 35.04
CA ALA A 150 -7.00 -6.44 36.23
C ALA A 150 -8.44 -5.98 36.55
N GLN A 151 -9.26 -5.70 35.53
CA GLN A 151 -10.68 -5.40 35.70
C GLN A 151 -11.45 -6.60 36.26
N LYS A 152 -11.20 -7.81 35.72
CA LYS A 152 -11.82 -9.05 36.20
C LYS A 152 -11.50 -9.32 37.68
N ASP A 153 -10.28 -9.01 38.10
CA ASP A 153 -9.80 -9.26 39.45
C ASP A 153 -10.05 -8.08 40.42
N ASN A 154 -10.65 -6.98 39.94
CA ASN A 154 -10.85 -5.73 40.68
C ASN A 154 -9.55 -5.13 41.28
N ASP A 155 -8.41 -5.33 40.61
CA ASP A 155 -7.11 -4.82 41.05
C ASP A 155 -6.92 -3.36 40.63
N THR A 156 -7.33 -2.43 41.51
CA THR A 156 -7.26 -0.99 41.25
C THR A 156 -5.83 -0.46 41.10
N ILE A 157 -4.85 -1.06 41.79
CA ILE A 157 -3.44 -0.63 41.71
C ILE A 157 -2.86 -1.01 40.34
N ALA A 158 -3.16 -2.21 39.85
CA ALA A 158 -2.76 -2.64 38.52
C ALA A 158 -3.39 -1.77 37.43
N LEU A 159 -4.69 -1.45 37.55
CA LEU A 159 -5.39 -0.59 36.59
C LEU A 159 -4.74 0.78 36.45
N ASP A 160 -4.42 1.45 37.56
CA ASP A 160 -3.74 2.75 37.56
C ASP A 160 -2.38 2.68 36.85
N SER A 161 -1.62 1.61 37.09
CA SER A 161 -0.33 1.38 36.44
C SER A 161 -0.49 1.17 34.92
N ILE A 162 -1.48 0.38 34.51
CA ILE A 162 -1.76 0.09 33.10
C ILE A 162 -2.17 1.36 32.37
N ILE A 163 -3.05 2.19 32.95
CA ILE A 163 -3.47 3.47 32.35
C ILE A 163 -2.26 4.38 32.11
N ARG A 164 -1.34 4.50 33.08
CA ARG A 164 -0.11 5.30 32.90
C ARG A 164 0.77 4.75 31.77
N ARG A 165 0.93 3.43 31.67
CA ARG A 165 1.72 2.77 30.62
C ARG A 165 1.08 2.98 29.24
N SER A 166 -0.24 2.84 29.12
CA SER A 166 -0.99 3.07 27.89
C SER A 166 -0.86 4.52 27.42
N ASN A 167 -1.01 5.49 28.33
CA ASN A 167 -0.82 6.91 28.01
C ASN A 167 0.61 7.21 27.52
N ASN A 168 1.61 6.61 28.16
CA ASN A 168 3.01 6.76 27.73
C ASN A 168 3.25 6.10 26.36
N LEU A 169 2.67 4.92 26.12
CA LEU A 169 2.78 4.21 24.85
C LEU A 169 2.23 5.05 23.70
N ILE A 170 1.04 5.64 23.88
CA ILE A 170 0.40 6.53 22.90
C ILE A 170 1.30 7.74 22.58
N LYS A 171 1.83 8.42 23.62
CA LYS A 171 2.74 9.55 23.42
C LYS A 171 3.99 9.18 22.63
N ARG A 172 4.61 8.04 22.97
CA ARG A 172 5.80 7.53 22.26
C ARG A 172 5.48 7.14 20.82
N LYS A 173 4.32 6.52 20.57
CA LYS A 173 3.85 6.18 19.23
C LYS A 173 3.73 7.44 18.37
N TYR A 174 3.02 8.47 18.84
CA TYR A 174 2.88 9.72 18.08
C TYR A 174 4.20 10.47 17.90
N ALA A 175 5.06 10.51 18.92
CA ALA A 175 6.39 11.10 18.79
C ALA A 175 7.21 10.41 17.69
N PHE A 176 7.16 9.08 17.61
CA PHE A 176 7.78 8.31 16.54
C PHE A 176 7.18 8.66 15.17
N ILE A 177 5.85 8.66 15.03
CA ILE A 177 5.16 8.96 13.76
C ILE A 177 5.56 10.35 13.24
N ILE A 178 5.51 11.36 14.11
CA ILE A 178 5.90 12.73 13.78
C ILE A 178 7.36 12.79 13.36
N GLN A 179 8.27 12.19 14.14
CA GLN A 179 9.70 12.21 13.83
C GLN A 179 10.00 11.49 12.51
N PHE A 180 9.33 10.36 12.24
CA PHE A 180 9.47 9.61 11.01
C PHE A 180 9.08 10.45 9.79
N ALA A 181 7.94 11.14 9.86
CA ALA A 181 7.50 12.04 8.79
C ALA A 181 8.46 13.22 8.61
N MET A 182 8.92 13.85 9.70
CA MET A 182 9.88 14.95 9.67
C MET A 182 11.23 14.54 9.06
N ASN A 183 11.73 13.35 9.38
CA ASN A 183 12.98 12.82 8.82
C ASN A 183 12.86 12.50 7.33
N ASN A 184 11.64 12.18 6.87
CA ASN A 184 11.34 11.82 5.48
C ASN A 184 10.63 12.94 4.70
N LYS A 185 10.76 14.20 5.12
CA LYS A 185 10.07 15.38 4.55
C LYS A 185 10.21 15.60 3.03
N ASN A 186 11.20 14.95 2.42
CA ASN A 186 11.47 15.01 0.97
C ASN A 186 10.90 13.78 0.21
N SER A 187 10.10 12.95 0.86
CA SER A 187 9.50 11.73 0.31
C SER A 187 7.98 11.77 0.43
N ALA A 188 7.28 11.18 -0.55
CA ALA A 188 5.82 11.05 -0.55
C ALA A 188 5.28 10.29 0.68
N ILE A 189 6.13 9.49 1.35
CA ILE A 189 5.75 8.78 2.57
C ILE A 189 5.42 9.75 3.73
N ALA A 190 6.07 10.92 3.80
CA ALA A 190 5.86 11.85 4.91
C ALA A 190 4.44 12.41 4.97
N PRO A 191 3.90 13.04 3.90
CA PRO A 191 2.51 13.49 3.92
C PRO A 191 1.52 12.32 3.98
N TYR A 192 1.84 11.16 3.39
CA TYR A 192 1.00 9.96 3.50
C TYR A 192 0.82 9.52 4.97
N ILE A 193 1.93 9.35 5.70
CA ILE A 193 1.89 8.96 7.11
C ILE A 193 1.18 10.04 7.95
N ALA A 194 1.45 11.32 7.71
CA ALA A 194 0.76 12.40 8.42
C ALA A 194 -0.76 12.39 8.18
N LEU A 195 -1.19 12.11 6.96
CA LEU A 195 -2.59 12.08 6.56
C LEU A 195 -3.36 10.94 7.25
N TYR A 196 -2.79 9.74 7.31
CA TYR A 196 -3.52 8.54 7.74
C TYR A 196 -3.20 8.06 9.17
N GLU A 197 -2.03 8.40 9.71
CA GLU A 197 -1.57 7.91 11.02
C GLU A 197 -1.63 8.96 12.13
N MET A 198 -1.94 10.22 11.77
CA MET A 198 -2.07 11.33 12.72
C MET A 198 -3.47 11.95 12.88
N PRO A 199 -4.61 11.28 12.62
CA PRO A 199 -5.93 11.93 12.70
C PRO A 199 -6.29 12.43 14.11
N ASN A 200 -5.75 11.79 15.16
CA ASN A 200 -5.96 12.20 16.56
C ASN A 200 -4.74 12.93 17.17
N ALA A 201 -3.71 13.26 16.37
CA ALA A 201 -2.59 14.05 16.85
C ALA A 201 -3.03 15.50 17.10
N ASN A 202 -2.29 16.22 17.95
CA ASN A 202 -2.52 17.66 18.07
C ASN A 202 -2.32 18.33 16.70
N PRO A 203 -3.30 19.12 16.20
CA PRO A 203 -3.23 19.87 14.94
C PRO A 203 -1.88 20.52 14.64
N LYS A 204 -1.24 21.11 15.66
CA LYS A 204 0.07 21.78 15.54
C LYS A 204 1.15 20.87 14.96
N TYR A 205 1.14 19.58 15.28
CA TYR A 205 2.13 18.63 14.77
C TYR A 205 1.88 18.26 13.31
N ILE A 206 0.62 18.16 12.90
CA ILE A 206 0.24 17.96 11.49
C ILE A 206 0.75 19.14 10.66
N ASP A 207 0.52 20.36 11.15
CA ASP A 207 1.00 21.60 10.51
C ASP A 207 2.52 21.63 10.41
N SER A 208 3.21 21.27 11.51
CA SER A 208 4.67 21.23 11.56
C SER A 208 5.25 20.27 10.51
N VAL A 209 4.64 19.08 10.36
CA VAL A 209 5.04 18.13 9.31
C VAL A 209 4.82 18.73 7.94
N TYR A 210 3.63 19.29 7.66
CA TYR A 210 3.32 19.87 6.35
C TYR A 210 4.27 21.00 5.96
N TYR A 211 4.54 21.94 6.88
CA TYR A 211 5.43 23.07 6.59
C TYR A 211 6.89 22.65 6.40
N ALA A 212 7.31 21.53 6.99
CA ALA A 212 8.63 20.97 6.78
C ALA A 212 8.81 20.30 5.40
N LEU A 213 7.72 19.93 4.72
CA LEU A 213 7.79 19.34 3.38
C LEU A 213 8.42 20.32 2.39
N ASN A 214 9.19 19.78 1.43
CA ASN A 214 9.67 20.58 0.31
C ASN A 214 8.54 20.87 -0.69
N ASP A 215 8.77 21.81 -1.60
CA ASP A 215 7.73 22.27 -2.53
C ASP A 215 7.27 21.18 -3.50
N THR A 216 8.16 20.28 -3.93
CA THR A 216 7.79 19.13 -4.76
C THR A 216 6.80 18.23 -4.03
N ILE A 217 7.05 17.90 -2.76
CA ILE A 217 6.18 17.05 -1.96
C ILE A 217 4.90 17.77 -1.55
N LYS A 218 4.92 19.08 -1.27
CA LYS A 218 3.68 19.86 -1.04
C LYS A 218 2.74 19.83 -2.25
N ASN A 219 3.30 19.86 -3.46
CA ASN A 219 2.52 19.82 -4.69
C ASN A 219 2.11 18.41 -5.15
N SER A 220 2.58 17.36 -4.45
CA SER A 220 2.18 15.97 -4.70
C SER A 220 0.75 15.69 -4.24
N PHE A 221 0.16 14.58 -4.68
CA PHE A 221 -1.17 14.12 -4.28
C PHE A 221 -1.37 14.12 -2.76
N TYR A 222 -0.48 13.45 -2.01
CA TYR A 222 -0.59 13.39 -0.55
C TYR A 222 -0.29 14.74 0.11
N GLY A 223 0.63 15.54 -0.45
CA GLY A 223 0.91 16.89 0.04
C GLY A 223 -0.31 17.80 -0.05
N LYS A 224 -0.99 17.80 -1.20
CA LYS A 224 -2.24 18.54 -1.43
C LYS A 224 -3.36 18.07 -0.50
N LYS A 225 -3.59 16.76 -0.41
CA LYS A 225 -4.60 16.19 0.51
C LYS A 225 -4.35 16.59 1.98
N LEU A 226 -3.08 16.62 2.40
CA LEU A 226 -2.72 17.08 3.74
C LEU A 226 -2.99 18.58 3.93
N ASN A 227 -2.68 19.40 2.93
CA ASN A 227 -2.98 20.83 2.93
C ASN A 227 -4.49 21.10 3.00
N ASP A 228 -5.30 20.31 2.30
CA ASP A 228 -6.76 20.43 2.29
C ASP A 228 -7.33 20.21 3.69
N ILE A 229 -6.83 19.20 4.43
CA ILE A 229 -7.22 18.97 5.83
C ILE A 229 -6.87 20.16 6.71
N ILE A 230 -5.66 20.69 6.58
CA ILE A 230 -5.20 21.85 7.38
C ILE A 230 -6.07 23.07 7.08
N SER A 231 -6.38 23.30 5.80
CA SER A 231 -7.19 24.45 5.35
C SER A 231 -8.63 24.33 5.83
N ASN A 232 -9.27 23.17 5.65
CA ASN A 232 -10.65 22.93 6.08
C ASN A 232 -10.83 23.06 7.60
N ARG A 233 -9.84 22.60 8.38
CA ARG A 233 -9.84 22.75 9.84
C ARG A 233 -9.80 24.22 10.25
N ASN A 234 -9.02 25.05 9.55
CA ASN A 234 -8.92 26.48 9.86
C ASN A 234 -10.20 27.23 9.48
N SER A 235 -10.82 26.89 8.34
CA SER A 235 -12.10 27.48 7.92
C SER A 235 -13.29 27.08 8.80
N ALA A 236 -13.23 25.93 9.47
CA ALA A 236 -14.27 25.50 10.42
C ALA A 236 -14.11 26.12 11.83
N ALA A 237 -12.98 26.77 12.10
CA ALA A 237 -12.69 27.44 13.37
C ALA A 237 -12.97 28.97 13.34
N GLU A 238 -13.34 29.50 12.17
CA GLU A 238 -13.83 30.86 11.93
C GLU A 238 -15.36 30.91 11.97
#